data_AF-A0A482Y5H1-F1
#
_entry.id   AF-A0A482Y5H1-F1
#
_cell.length_a   1.000
_cell.length_b   1.000
_cell.length_c   1.000
_cell.angle_alpha   90.00
_cell.angle_beta   90.00
_cell.angle_gamma   90.00
#
_symmetry.space_group_name_H-M   'P 1'
#
loop_
_entity.id
_entity.type
_entity.pdbx_description
1 polymer ?
#
loop_
_entity_poly.entity_id
_entity_poly.type
_entity_poly.pdbx_seq_one_letter_code
_entity_poly.pdbx_strand_id
1 'polypeptide(L)'
;MTDPDAFVDTVSEDNQTALSRLGSSKSLYADTGGEIETEPVLEATADAEYAAWQTFREWADDEADDDARAAFETTAAEEQEHYETVDGELADDGYEPDDVPALHEYLRDQTDTVSRVGALVGRILASQRSKDQVVGYFVGDADPQTASLFRSFGEDLDDQLERATALLETVCESDADWDRAAEAATGSIQAAYDEYVETLEGMGANPKPVC
;
A
#
# COMPACT_ATOMS: atom_id res chain seq x y z
N MET A 1 -9.62 -20.41 -9.40
CA MET A 1 -10.27 -19.08 -9.45
C MET A 1 -9.95 -18.51 -10.82
N THR A 2 -10.86 -17.87 -11.57
CA THR A 2 -10.57 -17.46 -12.97
C THR A 2 -11.18 -16.11 -13.34
N ASP A 3 -11.45 -15.28 -12.33
CA ASP A 3 -12.16 -14.00 -12.46
C ASP A 3 -11.49 -13.01 -11.51
N PRO A 4 -10.94 -11.89 -12.00
CA PRO A 4 -10.24 -10.91 -11.16
C PRO A 4 -11.14 -10.26 -10.11
N ASP A 5 -12.41 -10.02 -10.41
CA ASP A 5 -13.33 -9.43 -9.43
C ASP A 5 -13.52 -10.40 -8.25
N ALA A 6 -13.75 -11.68 -8.57
CA ALA A 6 -13.82 -12.73 -7.57
C ALA A 6 -12.51 -12.92 -6.81
N PHE A 7 -11.36 -12.61 -7.43
CA PHE A 7 -10.05 -12.62 -6.77
C PHE A 7 -9.93 -11.53 -5.72
N VAL A 8 -10.24 -10.29 -6.07
CA VAL A 8 -10.20 -9.16 -5.12
C VAL A 8 -11.16 -9.40 -3.95
N ASP A 9 -12.38 -9.88 -4.23
CA ASP A 9 -13.35 -10.25 -3.21
C ASP A 9 -12.80 -11.32 -2.28
N THR A 10 -12.24 -12.41 -2.83
CA THR A 10 -11.70 -13.52 -2.02
C THR A 10 -10.56 -13.05 -1.13
N VAL A 11 -9.58 -12.32 -1.68
CA VAL A 11 -8.43 -11.79 -0.91
C VAL A 11 -8.91 -10.85 0.19
N SER A 12 -9.90 -10.00 -0.12
CA SER A 12 -10.46 -9.04 0.84
C SER A 12 -11.24 -9.74 1.96
N GLU A 13 -12.02 -10.77 1.65
CA GLU A 13 -12.78 -11.56 2.61
C GLU A 13 -11.85 -12.34 3.55
N ASP A 14 -10.86 -13.03 2.99
CA ASP A 14 -9.90 -13.83 3.75
C ASP A 14 -9.03 -12.96 4.68
N ASN A 15 -8.75 -11.72 4.27
CA ASN A 15 -7.95 -10.76 5.03
C ASN A 15 -8.79 -9.67 5.74
N GLN A 16 -10.11 -9.84 5.84
CA GLN A 16 -11.01 -8.80 6.33
C GLN A 16 -10.61 -8.22 7.70
N THR A 17 -10.15 -9.08 8.62
CA THR A 17 -9.72 -8.65 9.95
C THR A 17 -8.47 -7.78 9.88
N ALA A 18 -7.48 -8.16 9.06
CA ALA A 18 -6.26 -7.39 8.86
C ALA A 18 -6.56 -6.04 8.21
N LEU A 19 -7.31 -6.04 7.11
CA LEU A 19 -7.71 -4.81 6.40
C LEU A 19 -8.53 -3.87 7.30
N SER A 20 -9.42 -4.40 8.14
CA SER A 20 -10.17 -3.59 9.10
C SER A 20 -9.28 -2.95 10.18
N ARG A 21 -8.13 -3.55 10.51
CA ARG A 21 -7.19 -3.02 11.51
C ARG A 21 -6.30 -1.95 10.91
N LEU A 22 -5.78 -2.21 9.71
CA LEU A 22 -5.05 -1.24 8.88
C LEU A 22 -5.92 -0.01 8.57
N GLY A 23 -7.24 -0.19 8.41
CA GLY A 23 -8.18 0.92 8.22
C GLY A 23 -8.67 1.60 9.48
N SER A 24 -7.98 1.42 10.62
CA SER A 24 -8.38 2.04 11.89
C SER A 24 -7.50 3.24 12.22
N SER A 25 -7.98 4.14 13.08
CA SER A 25 -7.19 5.29 13.54
C SER A 25 -5.93 4.89 14.31
N LYS A 26 -5.82 3.62 14.75
CA LYS A 26 -4.61 3.09 15.36
C LYS A 26 -3.51 2.79 14.34
N SER A 27 -3.84 2.63 13.06
CA SER A 27 -2.83 2.49 12.01
C SER A 27 -2.05 3.79 11.92
N LEU A 28 -2.74 4.93 11.75
CA LEU A 28 -2.09 6.24 11.74
C LEU A 28 -1.30 6.53 13.03
N TYR A 29 -1.79 6.07 14.19
CA TYR A 29 -1.03 6.14 15.45
C TYR A 29 0.27 5.33 15.41
N ALA A 30 0.24 4.13 14.82
CA ALA A 30 1.43 3.29 14.68
C ALA A 30 2.42 3.91 13.68
N ASP A 31 1.94 4.32 12.51
CA ASP A 31 2.73 4.88 11.42
C ASP A 31 3.47 6.17 11.85
N THR A 32 2.88 6.95 12.76
CA THR A 32 3.46 8.20 13.28
C THR A 32 4.27 8.03 14.56
N GLY A 33 4.58 6.80 14.99
CA GLY A 33 5.28 6.56 16.26
C GLY A 33 4.52 7.10 17.49
N GLY A 34 3.21 7.31 17.35
CA GLY A 34 2.30 7.79 18.38
C GLY A 34 2.02 9.30 18.35
N GLU A 35 2.61 10.03 17.42
CA GLU A 35 2.49 11.47 17.28
C GLU A 35 1.56 11.81 16.10
N ILE A 36 0.25 11.77 16.32
CA ILE A 36 -0.73 12.14 15.29
C ILE A 36 -0.81 13.67 15.16
N GLU A 37 0.25 14.25 14.60
CA GLU A 37 0.39 15.66 14.21
C GLU A 37 0.72 15.73 12.72
N THR A 38 0.65 16.93 12.12
CA THR A 38 0.73 17.07 10.66
C THR A 38 2.07 16.60 10.12
N GLU A 39 3.18 17.00 10.75
CA GLU A 39 4.51 16.66 10.27
C GLU A 39 4.75 15.13 10.31
N PRO A 40 4.54 14.41 11.45
CA PRO A 40 4.74 12.96 11.45
C PRO A 40 3.82 12.21 10.49
N VAL A 41 2.59 12.71 10.24
CA VAL A 41 1.68 12.11 9.24
C VAL A 41 2.24 12.28 7.83
N LEU A 42 2.79 13.45 7.50
CA LEU A 42 3.40 13.71 6.20
C LEU A 42 4.71 12.91 6.04
N GLU A 43 5.57 12.88 7.05
CA GLU A 43 6.83 12.10 7.07
C GLU A 43 6.54 10.61 6.82
N ALA A 44 5.66 9.99 7.63
CA ALA A 44 5.28 8.59 7.46
C ALA A 44 4.65 8.32 6.09
N THR A 45 3.93 9.30 5.53
CA THR A 45 3.39 9.16 4.18
C THR A 45 4.49 9.27 3.12
N ALA A 46 5.45 10.18 3.27
CA ALA A 46 6.59 10.32 2.37
C ALA A 46 7.46 9.05 2.36
N ASP A 47 7.72 8.44 3.53
CA ASP A 47 8.39 7.14 3.64
C ASP A 47 7.66 6.06 2.84
N ALA A 48 6.33 5.96 3.02
CA ALA A 48 5.52 4.98 2.31
C ALA A 48 5.52 5.17 0.78
N GLU A 49 5.35 6.41 0.29
CA GLU A 49 5.34 6.67 -1.16
C GLU A 49 6.73 6.50 -1.78
N TYR A 50 7.78 6.92 -1.08
CA TYR A 50 9.15 6.71 -1.54
C TYR A 50 9.49 5.21 -1.62
N ALA A 51 9.13 4.44 -0.59
CA ALA A 51 9.32 3.00 -0.59
C ALA A 51 8.55 2.31 -1.74
N ALA A 52 7.33 2.78 -2.05
CA ALA A 52 6.53 2.32 -3.17
C ALA A 52 7.17 2.65 -4.52
N TRP A 53 7.56 3.90 -4.73
CA TRP A 53 8.27 4.34 -5.93
C TRP A 53 9.51 3.48 -6.19
N GLN A 54 10.38 3.29 -5.19
CA GLN A 54 11.58 2.48 -5.36
C GLN A 54 11.24 1.01 -5.68
N THR A 55 10.26 0.44 -5.00
CA THR A 55 9.86 -0.97 -5.21
C THR A 55 9.37 -1.20 -6.63
N PHE A 56 8.46 -0.35 -7.13
CA PHE A 56 7.89 -0.54 -8.47
C PHE A 56 8.88 -0.18 -9.58
N ARG A 57 9.80 0.77 -9.34
CA ARG A 57 10.92 1.03 -10.26
C ARG A 57 11.82 -0.21 -10.38
N GLU A 58 12.18 -0.82 -9.25
CA GLU A 58 13.01 -2.03 -9.24
C GLU A 58 12.33 -3.21 -9.93
N TRP A 59 11.02 -3.41 -9.69
CA TRP A 59 10.27 -4.43 -10.42
C TRP A 59 10.23 -4.16 -11.92
N ALA A 60 9.99 -2.92 -12.35
CA ALA A 60 10.03 -2.56 -13.77
C ALA A 60 11.40 -2.85 -14.42
N ASP A 61 12.50 -2.54 -13.72
CA ASP A 61 13.86 -2.78 -14.23
C ASP A 61 14.18 -4.28 -14.41
N ASP A 62 13.55 -5.15 -13.62
CA ASP A 62 13.79 -6.61 -13.58
C ASP A 62 12.65 -7.45 -14.18
N GLU A 63 11.58 -6.84 -14.69
CA GLU A 63 10.42 -7.56 -15.23
C GLU A 63 10.63 -7.99 -16.69
N ALA A 64 10.37 -9.28 -16.96
CA ALA A 64 10.55 -9.89 -18.26
C ALA A 64 9.27 -9.86 -19.12
N ASP A 65 8.10 -9.82 -18.48
CA ASP A 65 6.82 -9.65 -19.16
C ASP A 65 6.60 -8.18 -19.53
N ASP A 66 6.36 -7.91 -20.83
CA ASP A 66 6.30 -6.54 -21.34
C ASP A 66 5.10 -5.75 -20.79
N ASP A 67 3.95 -6.40 -20.58
CA ASP A 67 2.72 -5.76 -20.09
C ASP A 67 2.82 -5.50 -18.59
N ALA A 68 3.33 -6.47 -17.81
CA ALA A 68 3.59 -6.28 -16.39
C ALA A 68 4.64 -5.20 -16.14
N ARG A 69 5.72 -5.18 -16.92
CA ARG A 69 6.74 -4.12 -16.85
C ARG A 69 6.14 -2.74 -17.07
N ALA A 70 5.33 -2.56 -18.11
CA ALA A 70 4.69 -1.27 -18.42
C ALA A 70 3.76 -0.82 -17.28
N ALA A 71 3.06 -1.76 -16.65
CA ALA A 71 2.23 -1.44 -15.49
C ALA A 71 3.06 -0.99 -14.28
N PHE A 72 4.16 -1.68 -13.97
CA PHE A 72 5.05 -1.30 -12.87
C PHE A 72 5.75 0.04 -13.14
N GLU A 73 6.14 0.34 -14.39
CA GLU A 73 6.67 1.65 -14.78
C GLU A 73 5.65 2.77 -14.52
N THR A 74 4.39 2.52 -14.88
CA THR A 74 3.30 3.50 -14.68
C THR A 74 3.03 3.70 -13.20
N THR A 75 2.93 2.62 -12.42
CA THR A 75 2.76 2.68 -10.97
C THR A 75 3.95 3.36 -10.29
N ALA A 76 5.18 3.10 -10.71
CA ALA A 76 6.35 3.78 -10.16
C ALA A 76 6.31 5.29 -10.40
N ALA A 77 5.83 5.74 -11.57
CA ALA A 77 5.67 7.16 -11.86
C ALA A 77 4.57 7.82 -11.00
N GLU A 78 3.43 7.14 -10.82
CA GLU A 78 2.34 7.59 -9.94
C GLU A 78 2.84 7.76 -8.49
N GLU A 79 3.54 6.75 -7.95
CA GLU A 79 4.07 6.82 -6.57
C GLU A 79 5.22 7.84 -6.43
N GLN A 80 5.98 8.10 -7.50
CA GLN A 80 6.95 9.20 -7.50
C GLN A 80 6.24 10.55 -7.39
N GLU A 81 5.17 10.77 -8.16
CA GLU A 81 4.38 12.00 -8.11
C GLU A 81 3.72 12.17 -6.73
N HIS A 82 3.23 11.08 -6.11
CA HIS A 82 2.73 11.10 -4.73
C HIS A 82 3.82 11.54 -3.75
N TYR A 83 5.00 10.91 -3.81
CA TYR A 83 6.13 11.27 -2.95
C TYR A 83 6.51 12.75 -3.12
N GLU A 84 6.70 13.21 -4.35
CA GLU A 84 7.06 14.62 -4.65
C GLU A 84 5.99 15.60 -4.17
N THR A 85 4.71 15.20 -4.22
CA THR A 85 3.60 16.01 -3.70
C THR A 85 3.64 16.10 -2.18
N VAL A 86 3.88 14.98 -1.48
CA VAL A 86 3.95 14.96 -0.01
C VAL A 86 5.19 15.69 0.49
N ASP A 87 6.33 15.49 -0.17
CA ASP A 87 7.59 16.20 0.09
C ASP A 87 7.40 17.72 -0.01
N GLY A 88 6.62 18.18 -0.99
CA GLY A 88 6.28 19.60 -1.14
C GLY A 88 5.39 20.18 -0.02
N GLU A 89 4.72 19.34 0.77
CA GLU A 89 3.89 19.76 1.91
C GLU A 89 4.66 19.72 3.25
N LEU A 90 5.82 19.07 3.31
CA LEU A 90 6.67 19.02 4.50
C LEU A 90 7.21 20.41 4.87
N ALA A 91 7.35 20.68 6.16
CA ALA A 91 7.89 21.94 6.63
C ALA A 91 9.43 22.00 6.49
N ASP A 92 10.10 20.84 6.52
CA ASP A 92 11.53 20.68 6.32
C ASP A 92 11.85 20.23 4.88
N ASP A 93 12.41 21.14 4.07
CA ASP A 93 12.87 20.86 2.69
C ASP A 93 14.04 19.84 2.62
N GLY A 94 14.44 19.22 3.74
CA GLY A 94 15.55 18.29 3.87
C GLY A 94 15.19 16.95 4.49
N TYR A 95 13.91 16.61 4.64
CA TYR A 95 13.51 15.28 5.08
C TYR A 95 13.96 14.24 4.05
N GLU A 96 14.68 13.22 4.52
CA GLU A 96 15.16 12.11 3.68
C GLU A 96 14.43 10.85 4.13
N PRO A 97 13.57 10.25 3.28
CA PRO A 97 12.91 9.00 3.61
C PRO A 97 13.91 7.92 4.02
N ASP A 98 13.71 7.33 5.20
CA ASP A 98 14.64 6.36 5.78
C ASP A 98 13.98 5.07 6.26
N ASP A 99 12.65 5.04 6.34
CA ASP A 99 11.89 3.85 6.67
C ASP A 99 11.42 3.08 5.43
N VAL A 100 11.38 1.76 5.54
CA VAL A 100 10.83 0.87 4.51
C VAL A 100 9.77 0.00 5.19
N PRO A 101 8.48 0.29 4.97
CA PRO A 101 7.42 -0.52 5.55
C PRO A 101 7.59 -2.00 5.21
N ALA A 102 7.30 -2.89 6.16
CA ALA A 102 7.47 -4.35 6.01
C ALA A 102 6.74 -4.91 4.78
N LEU A 103 5.63 -4.26 4.38
CA LEU A 103 4.94 -4.56 3.13
C LEU A 103 5.88 -4.44 1.92
N HIS A 104 6.67 -3.37 1.82
CA HIS A 104 7.59 -3.15 0.70
C HIS A 104 8.80 -4.07 0.75
N GLU A 105 9.26 -4.47 1.95
CA GLU A 105 10.23 -5.56 2.08
C GLU A 105 9.67 -6.87 1.49
N TYR A 106 8.43 -7.23 1.86
CA TYR A 106 7.75 -8.41 1.33
C TYR A 106 7.57 -8.37 -0.20
N LEU A 107 7.22 -7.20 -0.74
CA LEU A 107 7.11 -7.01 -2.20
C LEU A 107 8.46 -7.25 -2.90
N ARG A 108 9.56 -6.72 -2.36
CA ARG A 108 10.90 -6.86 -2.96
C ARG A 108 11.39 -8.31 -2.98
N ASP A 109 10.84 -9.18 -2.12
CA ASP A 109 11.11 -10.62 -2.15
C ASP A 109 10.38 -11.38 -3.27
N GLN A 110 9.39 -10.76 -3.94
CA GLN A 110 8.65 -11.40 -5.04
C GLN A 110 9.44 -11.35 -6.35
N THR A 111 9.75 -12.53 -6.90
CA THR A 111 10.64 -12.64 -8.07
C THR A 111 9.96 -13.06 -9.37
N ASP A 112 8.75 -13.61 -9.32
CA ASP A 112 8.00 -14.00 -10.52
C ASP A 112 6.82 -13.07 -10.78
N THR A 113 6.48 -12.89 -12.06
CA THR A 113 5.45 -11.95 -12.53
C THR A 113 4.10 -12.19 -11.86
N VAL A 114 3.66 -13.45 -11.73
CA VAL A 114 2.35 -13.78 -11.12
C VAL A 114 2.33 -13.36 -9.65
N SER A 115 3.38 -13.69 -8.89
CA SER A 115 3.49 -13.27 -7.49
C SER A 115 3.57 -11.75 -7.34
N ARG A 116 4.33 -11.04 -8.20
CA ARG A 116 4.41 -9.57 -8.19
C ARG A 116 3.05 -8.92 -8.45
N VAL A 117 2.30 -9.38 -9.46
CA VAL A 117 0.97 -8.85 -9.77
C VAL A 117 -0.03 -9.14 -8.64
N GLY A 118 -0.02 -10.35 -8.09
CA GLY A 118 -0.85 -10.67 -6.92
C GLY A 118 -0.49 -9.81 -5.70
N ALA A 119 0.79 -9.66 -5.42
CA ALA A 119 1.30 -8.85 -4.31
C ALA A 119 0.94 -7.35 -4.49
N LEU A 120 0.98 -6.83 -5.72
CA LEU A 120 0.49 -5.47 -6.03
C LEU A 120 -0.98 -5.29 -5.62
N VAL A 121 -1.86 -6.25 -5.94
CA VAL A 121 -3.27 -6.18 -5.49
C VAL A 121 -3.36 -6.12 -3.97
N GLY A 122 -2.60 -6.98 -3.26
CA GLY A 122 -2.55 -6.95 -1.80
C GLY A 122 -2.06 -5.62 -1.24
N ARG A 123 -1.02 -5.03 -1.87
CA ARG A 123 -0.51 -3.69 -1.53
C ARG A 123 -1.58 -2.64 -1.67
N ILE A 124 -2.27 -2.59 -2.81
CA ILE A 124 -3.30 -1.59 -3.09
C ILE A 124 -4.42 -1.66 -2.04
N LEU A 125 -4.90 -2.86 -1.72
CA LEU A 125 -5.94 -3.06 -0.71
C LEU A 125 -5.52 -2.59 0.69
N ALA A 126 -4.26 -2.78 1.06
CA ALA A 126 -3.71 -2.28 2.32
C ALA A 126 -3.54 -0.75 2.30
N SER A 127 -2.98 -0.20 1.22
CA SER A 127 -2.75 1.24 1.05
C SER A 127 -4.04 2.06 1.01
N GLN A 128 -5.12 1.56 0.38
CA GLN A 128 -6.43 2.22 0.41
C GLN A 128 -6.89 2.47 1.86
N ARG A 129 -6.62 1.51 2.76
CA ARG A 129 -7.00 1.63 4.19
C ARG A 129 -6.19 2.69 4.92
N SER A 130 -4.90 2.82 4.65
CA SER A 130 -4.06 3.85 5.27
C SER A 130 -4.38 5.24 4.71
N LYS A 131 -4.56 5.39 3.38
CA LYS A 131 -4.94 6.67 2.75
C LYS A 131 -6.27 7.21 3.27
N ASP A 132 -7.26 6.34 3.50
CA ASP A 132 -8.52 6.73 4.14
C ASP A 132 -8.30 7.39 5.53
N GLN A 133 -7.33 6.90 6.31
CA GLN A 133 -6.99 7.49 7.61
C GLN A 133 -6.30 8.84 7.47
N VAL A 134 -5.37 8.98 6.52
CA VAL A 134 -4.69 10.25 6.24
C VAL A 134 -5.71 11.31 5.79
N VAL A 135 -6.62 10.98 4.87
CA VAL A 135 -7.74 11.85 4.49
C VAL A 135 -8.60 12.22 5.69
N GLY A 136 -8.94 11.24 6.53
CA GLY A 136 -9.72 11.45 7.76
C GLY A 136 -9.05 12.40 8.74
N TYR A 137 -7.72 12.31 8.87
CA TYR A 137 -6.91 13.20 9.70
C TYR A 137 -7.01 14.66 9.22
N PHE A 138 -6.68 14.94 7.95
CA PHE A 138 -6.72 16.31 7.42
C PHE A 138 -8.13 16.91 7.37
N VAL A 139 -9.17 16.08 7.18
CA VAL A 139 -10.57 16.53 7.37
C VAL A 139 -10.82 16.95 8.82
N GLY A 140 -10.32 16.18 9.79
CA GLY A 140 -10.43 16.48 11.22
C GLY A 140 -9.64 17.73 11.64
N ASP A 141 -8.49 17.97 11.01
CA ASP A 141 -7.63 19.13 11.25
C ASP A 141 -8.12 20.43 10.58
N ALA A 142 -9.22 20.34 9.81
CA ALA A 142 -9.78 21.44 9.02
C ALA A 142 -8.85 21.94 7.90
N ASP A 143 -8.07 21.02 7.32
CA ASP A 143 -7.29 21.23 6.10
C ASP A 143 -7.92 20.48 4.90
N PRO A 144 -8.93 21.06 4.25
CA PRO A 144 -9.59 20.44 3.11
C PRO A 144 -8.74 20.39 1.83
N GLN A 145 -7.65 21.17 1.76
CA GLN A 145 -6.79 21.20 0.57
C GLN A 145 -5.91 19.96 0.56
N THR A 146 -5.19 19.73 1.66
CA THR A 146 -4.36 18.54 1.85
C THR A 146 -5.20 17.26 1.85
N ALA A 147 -6.38 17.29 2.48
CA ALA A 147 -7.33 16.18 2.38
C ALA A 147 -7.80 15.90 0.93
N SER A 148 -7.78 16.88 0.04
CA SER A 148 -8.12 16.68 -1.37
C SER A 148 -6.97 16.06 -2.16
N LEU A 149 -5.72 16.37 -1.80
CA LEU A 149 -4.53 15.74 -2.39
C LEU A 149 -4.53 14.23 -2.07
N PHE A 150 -4.70 13.86 -0.79
CA PHE A 150 -4.75 12.45 -0.42
C PHE A 150 -5.96 11.69 -0.97
N ARG A 151 -7.03 12.38 -1.36
CA ARG A 151 -8.13 11.75 -2.10
C ARG A 151 -7.75 11.40 -3.52
N SER A 152 -6.99 12.25 -4.22
CA SER A 152 -6.54 11.89 -5.57
C SER A 152 -5.62 10.68 -5.54
N PHE A 153 -4.78 10.54 -4.51
CA PHE A 153 -3.95 9.33 -4.37
C PHE A 153 -4.82 8.06 -4.22
N GLY A 154 -5.98 8.18 -3.55
CA GLY A 154 -6.96 7.09 -3.48
C GLY A 154 -7.59 6.76 -4.83
N GLU A 155 -7.83 7.76 -5.68
CA GLU A 155 -8.30 7.56 -7.05
C GLU A 155 -7.22 6.87 -7.90
N ASP A 156 -5.95 7.25 -7.75
CA ASP A 156 -4.83 6.59 -8.43
C ASP A 156 -4.66 5.13 -7.98
N LEU A 157 -4.92 4.81 -6.70
CA LEU A 157 -4.97 3.42 -6.20
C LEU A 157 -6.09 2.60 -6.86
N ASP A 158 -7.25 3.20 -7.15
CA ASP A 158 -8.34 2.52 -7.86
C ASP A 158 -7.93 2.21 -9.31
N ASP A 159 -7.28 3.17 -9.99
CA ASP A 159 -6.73 2.98 -11.34
C ASP A 159 -5.62 1.91 -11.37
N GLN A 160 -4.76 1.86 -10.32
CA GLN A 160 -3.78 0.80 -10.14
C GLN A 160 -4.44 -0.57 -9.93
N LEU A 161 -5.56 -0.64 -9.20
CA LEU A 161 -6.28 -1.90 -8.96
C LEU A 161 -6.87 -2.44 -10.26
N GLU A 162 -7.50 -1.58 -11.08
CA GLU A 162 -8.01 -1.95 -12.40
C GLU A 162 -6.89 -2.49 -13.30
N ARG A 163 -5.72 -1.84 -13.28
CA ARG A 163 -4.55 -2.30 -14.03
C ARG A 163 -4.03 -3.65 -13.56
N ALA A 164 -3.92 -3.85 -12.25
CA ALA A 164 -3.43 -5.09 -11.65
C ALA A 164 -4.39 -6.26 -11.90
N THR A 165 -5.70 -6.04 -11.80
CA THR A 165 -6.70 -7.09 -12.07
C THR A 165 -6.74 -7.48 -13.56
N ALA A 166 -6.60 -6.52 -14.48
CA ALA A 166 -6.46 -6.79 -15.90
C ALA A 166 -5.18 -7.62 -16.21
N LEU A 167 -4.08 -7.35 -15.50
CA LEU A 167 -2.87 -8.15 -15.62
C LEU A 167 -3.06 -9.57 -15.11
N LEU A 168 -3.78 -9.79 -14.00
CA LEU A 168 -4.06 -11.14 -13.48
C LEU A 168 -4.74 -12.03 -14.54
N GLU A 169 -5.66 -11.49 -15.33
CA GLU A 169 -6.28 -12.25 -16.44
C GLU A 169 -5.27 -12.72 -17.49
N THR A 170 -4.21 -11.94 -17.67
CA THR A 170 -3.19 -12.17 -18.70
C THR A 170 -2.10 -13.13 -18.20
N VAL A 171 -1.63 -12.96 -16.96
CA VAL A 171 -0.49 -13.70 -16.42
C VAL A 171 -0.89 -15.02 -15.75
N CYS A 172 -2.15 -15.16 -15.29
CA CYS A 172 -2.60 -16.39 -14.63
C CYS A 172 -3.25 -17.37 -15.63
N GLU A 173 -2.45 -18.31 -16.15
CA GLU A 173 -2.90 -19.30 -17.13
C GLU A 173 -3.53 -20.56 -16.50
N SER A 174 -3.34 -20.77 -15.19
CA SER A 174 -3.80 -21.95 -14.48
C SER A 174 -4.31 -21.63 -13.07
N ASP A 175 -5.13 -22.52 -12.48
CA ASP A 175 -5.57 -22.38 -11.08
C ASP A 175 -4.37 -22.23 -10.12
N ALA A 176 -3.22 -22.86 -10.42
CA ALA A 176 -2.02 -22.75 -9.60
C ALA A 176 -1.37 -21.35 -9.66
N ASP A 177 -1.59 -20.60 -10.74
CA ASP A 177 -1.13 -19.21 -10.86
C ASP A 177 -2.04 -18.28 -10.07
N TRP A 178 -3.35 -18.50 -10.15
CA TRP A 178 -4.32 -17.79 -9.31
C TRP A 178 -4.10 -18.01 -7.82
N ASP A 179 -3.83 -19.26 -7.39
CA ASP A 179 -3.52 -19.57 -6.01
C ASP A 179 -2.22 -18.86 -5.56
N ARG A 180 -1.19 -18.84 -6.41
CA ARG A 180 0.07 -18.13 -6.14
C ARG A 180 -0.12 -16.62 -6.01
N ALA A 181 -0.89 -16.01 -6.93
CA ALA A 181 -1.23 -14.60 -6.85
C ALA A 181 -2.00 -14.28 -5.56
N ALA A 182 -2.93 -15.14 -5.14
CA ALA A 182 -3.72 -14.94 -3.93
C ALA A 182 -2.87 -15.07 -2.66
N GLU A 183 -1.94 -16.03 -2.63
CA GLU A 183 -0.93 -16.16 -1.57
C GLU A 183 -0.06 -14.90 -1.49
N ALA A 184 0.39 -14.37 -2.63
CA ALA A 184 1.21 -13.15 -2.68
C ALA A 184 0.44 -11.89 -2.24
N ALA A 185 -0.82 -11.77 -2.66
CA ALA A 185 -1.72 -10.69 -2.23
C ALA A 185 -1.94 -10.72 -0.71
N THR A 186 -2.23 -11.92 -0.19
CA THR A 186 -2.40 -12.15 1.25
C THR A 186 -1.12 -11.83 2.02
N GLY A 187 0.04 -12.26 1.53
CA GLY A 187 1.31 -11.97 2.17
C GLY A 187 1.62 -10.47 2.28
N SER A 188 1.25 -9.70 1.25
CA SER A 188 1.43 -8.23 1.28
C SER A 188 0.57 -7.57 2.38
N ILE A 189 -0.70 -8.00 2.50
CA ILE A 189 -1.61 -7.50 3.54
C ILE A 189 -1.14 -7.93 4.93
N GLN A 190 -0.69 -9.18 5.08
CA GLN A 190 -0.21 -9.69 6.37
C GLN A 190 1.10 -9.02 6.79
N ALA A 191 2.01 -8.73 5.86
CA ALA A 191 3.24 -8.00 6.18
C ALA A 191 2.95 -6.62 6.80
N ALA A 192 2.05 -5.83 6.19
CA ALA A 192 1.60 -4.57 6.78
C ALA A 192 0.88 -4.77 8.13
N TYR A 193 0.05 -5.81 8.24
CA TYR A 193 -0.70 -6.07 9.48
C TYR A 193 0.21 -6.52 10.63
N ASP A 194 1.21 -7.35 10.36
CA ASP A 194 2.17 -7.82 11.35
C ASP A 194 3.02 -6.65 11.85
N GLU A 195 3.51 -5.77 10.97
CA GLU A 195 4.18 -4.51 11.34
C GLU A 195 3.29 -3.62 12.21
N TYR A 196 2.02 -3.41 11.82
CA TYR A 196 1.04 -2.70 12.64
C TYR A 196 0.89 -3.30 14.04
N VAL A 197 0.86 -4.63 14.15
CA VAL A 197 0.76 -5.33 15.44
C VAL A 197 2.03 -5.12 16.27
N GLU A 198 3.19 -5.34 15.67
CA GLU A 198 4.50 -5.25 16.32
C GLU A 198 4.77 -3.82 16.82
N THR A 199 4.50 -2.81 16.00
CA THR A 199 4.65 -1.39 16.36
C THR A 199 3.76 -1.03 17.54
N LEU A 200 2.47 -1.39 17.50
CA LEU A 200 1.56 -1.10 18.61
C LEU A 200 1.95 -1.83 19.90
N GLU A 201 2.34 -3.10 19.83
CA GLU A 201 2.81 -3.84 21.00
C GLU A 201 4.10 -3.26 21.56
N GLY A 202 5.03 -2.84 20.69
CA GLY A 202 6.26 -2.12 21.06
C GLY A 202 5.99 -0.81 21.82
N MET A 203 4.91 -0.12 21.46
CA MET A 203 4.44 1.09 22.14
C MET A 203 3.59 0.80 23.39
N GLY A 204 3.32 -0.47 23.71
CA GLY A 204 2.47 -0.88 24.83
C GLY A 204 0.97 -0.64 24.57
N ALA A 205 0.56 -0.43 23.33
CA ALA A 205 -0.81 -0.31 22.89
C ALA A 205 -1.39 -1.69 22.52
N ASN A 206 -2.69 -1.90 22.76
CA ASN A 206 -3.35 -3.14 22.35
C ASN A 206 -3.68 -3.08 20.84
N PRO A 207 -3.15 -3.98 19.99
CA PRO A 207 -3.41 -3.98 18.56
C PRO A 207 -4.87 -4.35 18.22
N LYS A 208 -5.57 -5.00 19.16
CA LYS A 208 -7.00 -5.26 19.07
C LYS A 208 -7.76 -4.08 19.71
N PRO A 209 -8.76 -3.49 19.04
CA PRO A 209 -9.68 -2.57 19.69
C PRO A 209 -10.39 -3.31 20.82
N VAL A 210 -10.66 -2.56 21.88
CA VAL A 210 -11.58 -3.00 22.91
C VAL A 210 -12.96 -2.91 22.26
N CYS A 211 -13.61 -4.06 22.04
CA CYS A 211 -15.01 -4.10 21.61
C CYS A 211 -15.92 -3.43 22.65
#